data_AF-A0A1J5PI83-F1
#
_entry.id   AF-A0A1J5PI83-F1
#
_cell.length_a   1.000
_cell.length_b   1.000
_cell.length_c   1.000
_cell.angle_alpha   90.00
_cell.angle_beta   90.00
_cell.angle_gamma   90.00
#
_symmetry.space_group_name_H-M   'P 1'
#
loop_
_entity.id
_entity.type
_entity.pdbx_description
1 polymer ?
#
loop_
_entity_poly.entity_id
_entity_poly.type
_entity_poly.pdbx_seq_one_letter_code
_entity_poly.pdbx_strand_id
1 'polypeptide(L)' 'MFEAPEAEAEALIGVAKRIMEKAAEPACEISVPLVVDARAAGNWDDAH' A
#
# COMPACT_ATOMS: atom_id res chain seq x y z
N MET A 1 7.11 3.55 3.74
CA MET A 1 8.06 2.50 3.30
C MET A 1 7.94 1.34 4.26
N PHE A 2 7.86 0.12 3.73
CA PHE A 2 7.92 -1.12 4.51
C PHE A 2 9.15 -1.90 4.05
N GLU A 3 9.77 -2.63 4.97
CA GLU A 3 10.76 -3.65 4.65
C GLU A 3 10.15 -5.01 4.98
N ALA A 4 10.27 -5.95 4.05
CA ALA A 4 9.74 -7.30 4.20
C ALA A 4 10.65 -8.29 3.50
N PRO A 5 10.63 -9.58 3.91
CA PRO A 5 11.23 -10.64 3.12
C PRO A 5 10.71 -10.60 1.68
N GLU A 6 11.58 -10.85 0.71
CA GLU A 6 11.23 -10.82 -0.73
C GLU A 6 10.03 -11.72 -1.03
N ALA A 7 9.99 -12.91 -0.42
CA ALA A 7 8.89 -13.86 -0.57
C ALA A 7 7.52 -13.36 -0.03
N GLU A 8 7.51 -12.32 0.79
CA GLU A 8 6.30 -11.76 1.42
C GLU A 8 5.90 -10.39 0.84
N ALA A 9 6.74 -9.79 -0.01
CA ALA A 9 6.56 -8.42 -0.48
C ALA A 9 5.21 -8.21 -1.22
N GLU A 10 4.86 -9.10 -2.14
CA GLU A 10 3.59 -9.04 -2.88
C GLU A 10 2.37 -9.20 -1.98
N ALA A 11 2.45 -10.10 -1.00
CA ALA A 11 1.37 -10.31 -0.03
C ALA A 11 1.18 -9.06 0.86
N LEU A 12 2.28 -8.46 1.31
CA LEU A 12 2.27 -7.22 2.06
C LEU A 12 1.66 -6.08 1.24
N ILE A 13 2.07 -5.91 -0.02
CA ILE A 13 1.52 -4.89 -0.93
C ILE A 13 0.00 -5.04 -1.04
N GLY A 14 -0.48 -6.26 -1.27
CA GLY A 14 -1.92 -6.53 -1.37
C GLY A 14 -2.71 -6.21 -0.10
N VAL A 15 -2.15 -6.47 1.08
CA VAL A 15 -2.78 -6.12 2.36
C VAL A 15 -2.75 -4.61 2.60
N ALA A 16 -1.59 -3.99 2.41
CA ALA A 16 -1.40 -2.56 2.63
C ALA A 16 -2.35 -1.73 1.76
N LYS A 17 -2.42 -2.03 0.45
CA LYS A 17 -3.33 -1.34 -0.48
C LYS A 17 -4.79 -1.42 -0.01
N ARG A 18 -5.26 -2.62 0.31
CA ARG A 18 -6.65 -2.85 0.76
C ARG A 18 -7.01 -2.04 2.00
N ILE A 19 -6.09 -1.95 2.96
CA ILE A 19 -6.31 -1.21 4.21
C ILE A 19 -6.27 0.30 3.93
N MET A 20 -5.24 0.76 3.22
CA MET A 20 -4.97 2.18 3.01
C MET A 20 -6.01 2.84 2.10
N GLU A 21 -6.51 2.14 1.07
CA GLU A 21 -7.57 2.66 0.18
C GLU A 21 -8.90 2.87 0.92
N LYS A 22 -9.12 2.16 2.04
CA LYS A 22 -10.32 2.25 2.87
C LYS A 22 -10.11 3.03 4.17
N ALA A 23 -8.97 3.71 4.33
CA ALA A 23 -8.57 4.30 5.60
C ALA A 23 -9.54 5.36 6.14
N ALA A 24 -10.35 6.00 5.28
CA ALA A 24 -11.36 6.97 5.68
C ALA A 24 -12.64 6.33 6.24
N GLU A 25 -12.89 5.05 5.96
CA GLU A 25 -14.15 4.38 6.31
C GLU A 25 -14.15 3.84 7.76
N PRO A 26 -15.32 3.85 8.45
CA PRO A 26 -16.58 4.50 8.07
C PRO A 26 -16.66 5.97 8.55
N ALA A 27 -15.55 6.53 9.06
CA ALA A 27 -15.53 7.83 9.73
C ALA A 27 -15.86 9.00 8.78
N CYS A 28 -15.47 8.90 7.52
CA CYS A 28 -15.70 9.91 6.50
C CYS A 28 -15.87 9.28 5.12
N GLU A 29 -16.95 9.62 4.42
CA GLU A 29 -17.09 9.35 2.99
C GLU A 29 -16.47 10.52 2.22
N ILE A 30 -15.39 10.22 1.49
CA ILE A 30 -14.71 11.20 0.64
C ILE A 30 -15.20 11.09 -0.80
N SER A 31 -15.47 12.23 -1.45
CA SER A 31 -16.04 12.26 -2.80
C SER A 31 -15.08 11.76 -3.89
N VAL A 32 -13.78 11.71 -3.59
CA VAL A 32 -12.73 11.16 -4.45
C VAL A 32 -12.06 10.01 -3.68
N PRO A 33 -12.07 8.77 -4.20
CA PRO A 33 -11.46 7.62 -3.53
C PRO A 33 -9.94 7.77 -3.34
N LEU A 34 -9.42 7.20 -2.24
CA LEU A 34 -7.98 7.01 -2.10
C LEU A 34 -7.52 5.89 -3.04
N VAL A 35 -6.45 6.13 -3.78
CA VAL A 35 -5.78 5.12 -4.62
C VAL A 35 -4.37 4.94 -4.10
N VAL A 36 -3.96 3.69 -3.88
CA VAL A 36 -2.62 3.39 -3.35
C VAL A 36 -1.80 2.69 -4.42
N ASP A 37 -0.72 3.34 -4.84
CA ASP A 37 0.29 2.72 -5.67
C ASP A 37 1.43 2.19 -4.80
N ALA A 38 1.82 0.94 -5.02
CA ALA A 38 2.81 0.26 -4.21
C ALA A 38 3.52 -0.81 -5.05
N ARG A 39 4.84 -0.85 -4.93
CA ARG A 39 5.74 -1.77 -5.64
C ARG A 39 6.82 -2.30 -4.70
N ALA A 40 7.29 -3.50 -4.99
CA ALA A 40 8.47 -4.07 -4.34
C ALA A 40 9.72 -3.69 -5.13
N ALA A 41 10.81 -3.36 -4.43
CA ALA A 41 12.11 -3.15 -5.04
C ALA A 41 13.24 -3.50 -4.07
N GLY A 42 14.42 -3.81 -4.62
CA GLY A 42 15.60 -4.19 -3.84
C GLY A 42 16.36 -3.01 -3.23
N ASN A 43 15.98 -1.77 -3.56
CA ASN A 43 16.53 -0.56 -2.97
C ASN A 43 15.45 0.54 -2.94
N TRP A 44 15.79 1.64 -2.25
CA TRP A 44 14.84 2.71 -2.01
C TRP A 44 14.51 3.54 -3.25
N ASP A 45 15.51 3.80 -4.10
CA ASP A 45 15.32 4.58 -5.33
C ASP A 45 14.39 3.85 -6.31
N ASP A 46 14.52 2.53 -6.44
CA ASP A 46 13.69 1.69 -7.30
C ASP A 46 12.28 1.46 -6.73
N ALA A 47 12.10 1.63 -5.41
CA ALA A 47 10.79 1.53 -4.76
C ALA A 47 9.93 2.80 -4.93
N HIS A 48 10.56 3.93 -5.27
CA HIS A 48 9.92 5.25 -5.38
C HIS A 48 9.25 5.44 -6.74
#